data_AF-A0A0R2L600-F1
#
_entry.id   AF-A0A0R2L600-F1
#
_cell.length_a   1.000
_cell.length_b   1.000
_cell.length_c   1.000
_cell.angle_alpha   90.00
_cell.angle_beta   90.00
_cell.angle_gamma   90.00
#
_symmetry.space_group_name_H-M   'P 1'
#
loop_
_entity.id
_entity.type
_entity.pdbx_description
1 polymer ?
#
loop_
_entity_poly.entity_id
_entity_poly.type
_entity_poly.pdbx_seq_one_letter_code
_entity_poly.pdbx_strand_id
1 'polypeptide(L)' 'MFDNDDALIAQLGQLRDREQQLTDNDYMTAYYKGYSSSGATLAEVQDEMDEVQQQIRDLERQLGEDDLN' A
#
# COMPACT_ATOMS: atom_id res chain seq x y z
N MET A 1 -16.84 -4.43 -21.84
CA MET A 1 -15.40 -4.55 -21.57
C MET A 1 -15.25 -4.07 -20.15
N PHE A 2 -14.69 -4.87 -19.23
CA PHE A 2 -14.27 -4.28 -17.96
C PHE A 2 -13.04 -3.46 -18.31
N ASP A 3 -13.09 -2.15 -18.09
CA ASP A 3 -11.95 -1.29 -18.38
C ASP A 3 -10.81 -1.71 -17.46
N ASN A 4 -9.61 -1.84 -18.04
CA ASN A 4 -8.41 -2.24 -17.29
C ASN A 4 -8.19 -1.30 -16.09
N ASP A 5 -8.56 -0.04 -16.29
CA ASP A 5 -8.56 1.06 -15.33
C ASP A 5 -9.43 0.76 -14.10
N ASP A 6 -10.61 0.16 -14.26
CA ASP A 6 -11.46 -0.20 -13.12
C ASP A 6 -10.77 -1.22 -12.21
N ALA A 7 -10.02 -2.16 -12.80
CA ALA A 7 -9.25 -3.14 -12.04
C ALA A 7 -8.04 -2.51 -11.35
N LEU A 8 -7.34 -1.59 -12.03
CA LEU A 8 -6.21 -0.85 -11.48
C LEU A 8 -6.65 0.10 -10.35
N ILE A 9 -7.80 0.78 -10.49
CA ILE A 9 -8.40 1.62 -9.44
C ILE A 9 -8.79 0.76 -8.22
N ALA A 10 -9.40 -0.40 -8.44
CA ALA A 10 -9.74 -1.31 -7.36
C ALA A 10 -8.49 -1.80 -6.60
N GLN A 11 -7.42 -2.12 -7.33
CA GLN A 11 -6.13 -2.52 -6.74
C GLN A 11 -5.47 -1.37 -5.98
N LEU A 12 -5.52 -0.15 -6.52
CA LEU A 12 -5.03 1.06 -5.87
C LEU A 12 -5.78 1.31 -4.54
N GLY A 13 -7.09 1.12 -4.52
CA GLY A 13 -7.90 1.19 -3.30
C GLY A 13 -7.43 0.20 -2.24
N GLN A 14 -7.22 -1.06 -2.61
CA GLN A 14 -6.74 -2.10 -1.69
C GLN A 14 -5.35 -1.78 -1.12
N LEU A 15 -4.45 -1.25 -1.94
CA LEU A 15 -3.11 -0.87 -1.50
C LEU A 15 -3.14 0.33 -0.55
N ARG A 16 -4.00 1.32 -0.78
CA ARG A 16 -4.19 2.46 0.14
C ARG A 16 -4.79 2.03 1.47
N ASP A 17 -5.76 1.12 1.45
CA ASP A 17 -6.30 0.53 2.68
C ASP A 17 -5.21 -0.23 3.45
N ARG A 18 -4.33 -0.96 2.73
CA ARG A 18 -3.19 -1.66 3.34
C ARG A 18 -2.16 -0.69 3.92
N GLU A 19 -1.80 0.37 3.19
CA GLU A 19 -0.90 1.43 3.65
C GLU A 19 -1.43 2.06 4.95
N GLN A 20 -2.73 2.34 4.99
CA GLN A 20 -3.37 2.91 6.17
C GLN A 20 -3.33 1.92 7.34
N GLN A 21 -3.62 0.65 7.12
CA GLN A 21 -3.53 -0.37 8.17
C GLN A 21 -2.10 -0.50 8.72
N LEU A 22 -1.10 -0.50 7.84
CA LEU A 22 0.31 -0.56 8.22
C LEU A 22 0.70 0.65 9.06
N THR A 23 0.29 1.85 8.66
CA THR A 23 0.63 3.10 9.36
C THR A 23 -0.09 3.22 10.70
N ASP A 24 -1.40 3.01 10.72
CA ASP A 24 -2.24 3.29 11.89
C ASP A 24 -2.15 2.19 12.95
N ASN A 25 -1.97 0.93 12.54
CA ASN A 25 -1.96 -0.21 13.45
C ASN A 25 -0.58 -0.83 13.59
N ASP A 26 0.01 -1.34 12.51
CA ASP A 26 1.20 -2.20 12.60
C ASP A 26 2.43 -1.40 13.01
N TYR A 27 2.62 -0.21 12.43
CA TYR A 27 3.73 0.70 12.72
C TYR A 27 3.61 1.23 14.15
N MET A 28 2.43 1.75 14.53
CA MET A 28 2.20 2.24 15.89
C MET A 28 2.40 1.12 16.91
N THR A 29 1.88 -0.07 16.65
CA THR A 29 2.04 -1.21 17.55
C THR A 29 3.51 -1.64 17.66
N ALA A 30 4.22 -1.78 16.53
CA ALA A 30 5.63 -2.13 16.51
C ALA A 30 6.51 -1.05 17.15
N TYR A 31 6.16 0.22 17.00
CA TYR A 31 6.87 1.33 17.61
C TYR A 31 6.78 1.29 19.14
N TYR A 32 5.59 0.99 19.69
CA TYR A 32 5.39 0.94 21.14
C TYR A 32 5.76 -0.40 21.79
N LYS A 33 5.57 -1.52 21.09
CA LYS A 33 5.72 -2.88 21.64
C LYS A 33 6.95 -3.62 21.11
N GLY A 34 7.64 -3.08 20.10
CA GLY A 34 8.76 -3.72 19.39
C GLY A 34 8.32 -4.63 18.24
N TYR A 35 7.06 -5.06 18.22
CA TYR A 35 6.46 -5.91 17.19
C TYR A 35 5.02 -5.48 16.89
N SER A 36 4.59 -5.64 15.64
CA SER A 36 3.24 -5.37 15.17
C SER A 36 2.24 -6.41 15.68
N SER A 37 0.96 -6.23 15.37
CA SER A 37 -0.08 -7.20 15.71
C SER A 37 0.08 -8.54 14.98
N SER A 38 0.74 -8.52 13.81
CA SER A 38 1.10 -9.71 13.03
C SER A 38 2.45 -10.31 13.42
N GLY A 39 3.17 -9.70 14.37
CA GLY A 39 4.48 -10.17 14.83
C GLY A 39 5.67 -9.64 14.02
N ALA A 40 5.44 -8.70 13.09
CA ALA A 40 6.51 -8.06 12.34
C ALA A 40 7.25 -7.03 13.19
N THR A 41 8.56 -6.92 13.00
CA THR A 41 9.38 -5.86 13.61
C THR A 41 9.06 -4.50 13.00
N LEU A 42 9.48 -3.41 13.67
CA LEU A 42 9.33 -2.06 13.13
C LEU A 42 9.98 -1.91 11.74
N ALA A 43 11.15 -2.53 11.54
CA ALA A 43 11.86 -2.49 10.27
C ALA A 43 11.06 -3.23 9.16
N GLU A 44 10.54 -4.42 9.45
CA GLU A 44 9.72 -5.17 8.49
C GLU A 44 8.43 -4.42 8.13
N VAL A 45 7.81 -3.74 9.09
CA VAL A 45 6.64 -2.89 8.80
C VAL A 45 7.03 -1.70 7.91
N GLN A 46 8.19 -1.08 8.14
CA GLN A 46 8.68 0.01 7.30
C GLN A 46 9.00 -0.47 5.88
N ASP A 47 9.65 -1.61 5.73
CA ASP A 47 9.95 -2.21 4.44
C ASP A 47 8.64 -2.53 3.67
N GLU A 48 7.63 -3.07 4.35
CA GLU A 48 6.33 -3.33 3.72
C GLU A 48 5.61 -2.03 3.31
N MET A 49 5.70 -0.97 4.12
CA MET A 49 5.16 0.35 3.76
C MET A 49 5.84 0.90 2.49
N ASP A 50 7.16 0.81 2.39
CA ASP A 50 7.91 1.28 1.23
C ASP A 50 7.52 0.50 -0.05
N GLU A 51 7.35 -0.82 0.08
CA GLU A 51 6.87 -1.68 -1.02
C GLU A 51 5.45 -1.31 -1.47
N VAL A 52 4.52 -1.12 -0.52
CA VAL A 52 3.14 -0.73 -0.82
C VAL A 52 3.10 0.64 -1.50
N GLN A 53 3.86 1.60 -1.00
CA GLN A 53 3.95 2.93 -1.62
C GLN A 53 4.56 2.88 -3.01
N GLN A 54 5.53 2.01 -3.25
CA GLN A 54 6.09 1.82 -4.59
C GLN A 54 5.04 1.25 -5.55
N GLN A 55 4.28 0.25 -5.13
CA GLN A 55 3.19 -0.32 -5.93
C GLN A 55 2.10 0.71 -6.23
N ILE A 56 1.73 1.55 -5.26
CA ILE A 56 0.79 2.67 -5.45
C ILE A 56 1.30 3.61 -6.54
N ARG A 57 2.56 4.06 -6.46
CA ARG A 57 3.15 4.95 -7.47
C ARG A 57 3.18 4.35 -8.86
N ASP A 58 3.45 3.05 -8.97
CA ASP A 58 3.52 2.37 -10.26
C ASP A 58 2.12 2.17 -10.86
N LEU A 59 1.08 1.95 -10.04
CA LEU A 59 -0.32 1.91 -10.47
C LEU A 59 -0.84 3.29 -10.86
N GLU A 60 -0.53 4.32 -10.08
CA GLU A 60 -0.89 5.71 -10.40
C GLU A 60 -0.26 6.16 -11.71
N ARG A 61 0.97 5.70 -12.00
CA ARG A 61 1.61 5.95 -13.30
C ARG A 61 0.88 5.25 -14.45
N GLN A 62 0.51 3.99 -14.28
CA GLN A 62 -0.23 3.25 -15.32
C GLN A 62 -1.58 3.91 -15.62
N LEU A 63 -2.33 4.29 -14.58
CA LEU A 63 -3.58 5.02 -14.72
C LEU A 63 -3.39 6.39 -15.40
N GLY A 64 -2.33 7.13 -15.04
CA GLY A 64 -2.02 8.42 -15.64
C GLY A 64 -1.46 8.36 -17.07
N GLU A 65 -0.86 7.24 -17.47
CA GLU A 65 -0.43 6.99 -18.85
C GLU A 65 -1.60 6.63 -19.77
N ASP A 66 -2.64 5.95 -19.26
CA ASP A 66 -3.87 5.67 -20.01
C ASP A 66 -4.74 6.93 -20.21
N ASP A 67 -4.76 7.87 -19.26
CA ASP A 67 -5.46 9.17 -19.38
C ASP A 67 -4.86 10.12 -20.44
N LEU A 68 -3.62 9.87 -20.91
CA LEU A 68 -2.88 10.71 -21.86
C LEU A 68 -2.83 10.17 -23.30
N ASN A 69 -3.50 9.04 -23.60
CA ASN A 69 -3.52 8.41 -24.94
C ASN A 69 -4.88 8.49 -25.64
#